data_AF-A0A2N9N781-F1
#
_entry.id   AF-A0A2N9N781-F1
#
_cell.length_a   1.000
_cell.length_b   1.000
_cell.length_c   1.000
_cell.angle_alpha   90.00
_cell.angle_beta   90.00
_cell.angle_gamma   90.00
#
_symmetry.space_group_name_H-M   'P 1'
#
loop_
_entity.id
_entity.type
_entity.pdbx_description
1 polymer ?
#
loop_
_entity_poly.entity_id
_entity_poly.type
_entity_poly.pdbx_seq_one_letter_code
_entity_poly.pdbx_strand_id
1 'polypeptide(L)' 'MADVTFFKGPVKIMETPLVKVTEGLDPKSHMLPVKLNFPLNQLKLGEYDCEVTVLDPTAQKVAFWEAPVMMIP' A
#
# COMPACT_ATOMS: atom_id res chain seq x y z
N MET A 1 8.92 5.66 3.19
CA MET A 1 8.71 4.19 3.27
C MET A 1 7.22 3.95 3.12
N ALA A 2 6.80 2.79 2.64
CA ALA A 2 5.39 2.53 2.40
C ALA A 2 5.02 1.06 2.62
N ASP A 3 3.78 0.82 3.00
CA ASP A 3 3.17 -0.49 3.16
C ASP A 3 1.73 -0.49 2.62
N VAL A 4 1.19 -1.68 2.39
CA VAL A 4 -0.21 -1.92 2.04
C VAL A 4 -0.84 -2.81 3.10
N THR A 5 -2.03 -2.43 3.52
CA THR A 5 -2.87 -3.20 4.43
C THR A 5 -4.21 -3.51 3.76
N PHE A 6 -4.66 -4.77 3.88
CA PHE A 6 -5.97 -5.20 3.43
C PHE A 6 -6.89 -5.42 4.62
N PHE A 7 -8.05 -4.77 4.59
CA PHE A 7 -9.09 -4.89 5.59
C PHE A 7 -10.32 -5.59 5.01
N LYS A 8 -11.07 -6.26 5.89
CA LYS A 8 -12.42 -6.75 5.57
C LYS A 8 -13.36 -6.24 6.65
N GLY A 9 -14.03 -5.12 6.36
CA GLY A 9 -14.65 -4.30 7.40
C GLY A 9 -13.57 -3.80 8.39
N PRO A 10 -13.77 -3.90 9.72
CA PRO A 10 -12.79 -3.39 10.69
C PRO A 10 -11.60 -4.33 10.95
N VAL A 11 -11.53 -5.50 10.28
CA VAL A 11 -10.54 -6.53 10.57
C VAL A 11 -9.40 -6.45 9.56
N LYS A 12 -8.17 -6.28 10.06
CA LYS A 12 -6.95 -6.39 9.26
C LYS A 12 -6.69 -7.85 8.87
N ILE A 13 -6.66 -8.12 7.58
CA ILE A 13 -6.49 -9.47 7.01
C ILE A 13 -5.04 -9.73 6.63
N MET A 14 -4.36 -8.73 6.07
CA MET A 14 -2.97 -8.82 5.65
C MET A 14 -2.33 -7.44 5.74
N GLU A 15 -1.05 -7.42 6.10
CA GLU A 15 -0.20 -6.23 6.06
C GLU A 15 1.14 -6.62 5.46
N THR A 16 1.63 -5.80 4.54
CA THR A 16 2.92 -6.04 3.89
C THR A 16 4.07 -5.48 4.73
N PRO A 17 5.28 -6.05 4.66
CA PRO A 17 6.45 -5.40 5.24
C PRO A 17 6.67 -4.01 4.65
N LEU A 18 7.12 -3.08 5.50
CA LEU A 18 7.40 -1.71 5.10
C LEU A 18 8.54 -1.64 4.07
N VAL A 19 8.25 -1.12 2.88
CA VAL A 19 9.19 -1.00 1.77
C VAL A 19 9.86 0.38 1.79
N LYS A 20 11.19 0.42 1.66
CA LYS A 20 11.93 1.67 1.45
C LYS A 20 11.74 2.11 0.01
N VAL A 21 11.36 3.37 -0.17
CA VAL A 21 11.34 4.01 -1.50
C VAL A 21 12.78 4.37 -1.84
N THR A 22 13.40 3.57 -2.70
CA THR A 22 14.82 3.71 -3.08
C THR A 22 15.01 4.34 -4.45
N GLU A 23 13.94 4.45 -5.23
CA GLU A 23 13.96 5.06 -6.56
C GLU A 23 13.95 6.59 -6.43
N GLY A 24 14.81 7.25 -7.21
CA GLY A 24 14.89 8.71 -7.27
C GLY A 24 13.64 9.33 -7.90
N LEU A 25 13.54 10.66 -7.79
CA LEU A 25 12.42 11.43 -8.34
C LEU A 25 12.22 11.13 -9.83
N ASP A 26 11.02 10.70 -10.22
CA ASP A 26 10.69 10.57 -11.64
C ASP A 26 10.73 11.98 -12.28
N PRO A 27 11.55 12.19 -13.33
CA PRO A 27 11.81 13.52 -13.86
C PRO A 27 10.63 14.15 -14.60
N LYS A 28 9.57 13.39 -14.89
CA LYS A 28 8.37 13.90 -15.58
C LYS A 28 7.27 14.28 -14.61
N SER A 29 7.03 13.44 -13.60
CA SER A 29 5.96 13.63 -12.61
C SER A 29 6.42 14.37 -11.36
N HIS A 30 7.73 14.47 -11.13
CA HIS A 30 8.31 14.93 -9.86
C HIS A 30 7.78 14.12 -8.66
N MET A 31 7.44 12.84 -8.88
CA MET A 31 6.96 11.92 -7.86
C MET A 31 8.02 10.87 -7.56
N LEU A 32 8.04 10.36 -6.33
CA LEU A 32 8.84 9.19 -5.96
C LEU A 32 8.00 7.94 -6.24
N PRO A 33 8.39 7.08 -7.20
CA PRO A 33 7.63 5.87 -7.48
C PRO A 33 7.78 4.89 -6.31
N VAL A 34 6.63 4.41 -5.81
CA VAL A 34 6.57 3.42 -4.74
C VAL A 34 6.16 2.09 -5.37
N LYS A 35 7.04 1.08 -5.31
CA LYS A 35 6.75 -0.27 -5.78
C LYS A 35 6.48 -1.18 -4.59
N LEU A 36 5.28 -1.74 -4.55
CA LEU A 36 4.82 -2.65 -3.50
C LEU A 36 4.51 -3.99 -4.15
N ASN A 37 5.13 -5.06 -3.64
CA ASN A 37 4.90 -6.43 -4.10
C ASN A 37 4.32 -7.23 -2.95
N PHE A 38 3.18 -7.86 -3.16
CA PHE A 38 2.51 -8.66 -2.13
C PHE A 38 1.73 -9.85 -2.72
N PRO A 39 1.67 -10.97 -1.98
CA PRO A 39 1.07 -12.20 -2.47
C PRO A 39 -0.46 -12.16 -2.37
N LEU A 40 -1.13 -11.90 -3.50
CA LEU A 40 -2.59 -11.90 -3.58
C LEU A 40 -3.22 -13.29 -3.33
N ASN A 41 -2.47 -14.37 -3.54
CA ASN A 41 -2.95 -15.74 -3.37
C ASN A 41 -3.27 -16.11 -1.90
N GLN A 42 -2.90 -15.28 -0.94
CA GLN A 42 -3.23 -15.46 0.47
C GLN A 42 -4.59 -14.84 0.84
N LEU A 43 -5.15 -14.00 -0.03
CA LEU A 43 -6.47 -13.41 0.14
C LEU A 43 -7.53 -14.33 -0.45
N LYS A 44 -8.65 -14.47 0.27
CA LYS A 44 -9.83 -15.18 -0.25
C LYS A 44 -10.54 -14.28 -1.27
N LEU A 45 -11.36 -14.88 -2.13
CA LEU A 45 -12.22 -14.11 -3.02
C LEU A 45 -13.22 -13.24 -2.21
N GLY A 46 -13.55 -12.08 -2.75
CA GLY A 46 -14.47 -11.12 -2.13
C GLY A 46 -13.92 -9.70 -2.05
N GLU A 47 -14.69 -8.83 -1.41
CA GLU A 47 -14.37 -7.40 -1.24
C GLU A 47 -13.46 -7.16 -0.04
N TYR A 48 -12.54 -6.22 -0.22
CA TYR A 48 -11.59 -5.74 0.78
C TYR A 48 -11.40 -4.24 0.62
N ASP A 49 -11.03 -3.58 1.70
CA ASP A 49 -10.50 -2.21 1.66
C ASP A 49 -8.98 -2.29 1.63
N CYS A 50 -8.37 -1.69 0.61
CA CYS A 50 -6.93 -1.65 0.43
C CYS A 50 -6.43 -0.27 0.85
N GLU A 51 -5.70 -0.23 1.96
CA GLU A 51 -5.06 0.97 2.48
C GLU A 51 -3.57 0.98 2.12
N VAL A 52 -3.09 2.07 1.54
CA VAL A 52 -1.67 2.35 1.33
C VAL A 52 -1.25 3.41 2.33
N THR A 53 -0.25 3.09 3.16
CA THR A 53 0.34 4.02 4.10
C THR A 53 1.72 4.44 3.59
N VAL A 54 1.96 5.76 3.49
CA VAL A 54 3.28 6.30 3.16
C VAL A 54 3.78 7.15 4.31
N LEU A 55 4.97 6.79 4.79
CA LEU A 55 5.71 7.46 5.84
C LEU A 55 6.87 8.24 5.22
N ASP A 56 6.90 9.56 5.40
CA ASP A 56 8.06 10.41 5.13
C ASP A 56 8.73 10.77 6.47
N PRO A 57 9.78 10.04 6.89
CA PRO A 57 10.46 10.31 8.15
C PRO A 57 11.28 11.61 8.12
N THR A 58 11.65 12.10 6.93
CA THR A 58 12.43 13.35 6.79
C THR A 58 11.52 14.55 7.01
N ALA A 59 10.33 14.53 6.42
CA ALA A 59 9.34 15.59 6.61
C ALA A 59 8.42 15.39 7.83
N GLN A 60 8.54 14.25 8.53
CA GLN A 60 7.64 13.82 9.61
C GLN A 60 6.16 13.81 9.18
N LYS A 61 5.88 13.30 7.98
CA LYS A 61 4.54 13.24 7.41
C LYS A 61 4.09 11.81 7.20
N VAL A 62 2.78 11.61 7.34
CA VAL A 62 2.09 10.36 7.01
C VAL A 62 0.94 10.67 6.08
N ALA A 63 0.76 9.83 5.07
CA ALA A 63 -0.37 9.87 4.16
C ALA A 63 -1.00 8.48 4.05
N PHE A 64 -2.33 8.47 4.01
CA PHE A 64 -3.15 7.27 3.93
C PHE A 64 -4.04 7.39 2.70
N TRP A 65 -4.08 6.35 1.88
CA TRP A 65 -5.02 6.22 0.77
C TRP A 65 -5.75 4.90 0.91
N GLU A 66 -7.07 4.95 0.92
CA GLU A 66 -7.92 3.78 1.02
C GLU A 66 -8.79 3.67 -0.23
N ALA A 67 -8.88 2.47 -0.79
CA ALA A 67 -9.77 2.19 -1.91
C ALA A 67 -10.35 0.78 -1.82
N PRO A 68 -11.63 0.59 -2.19
CA PRO A 68 -12.23 -0.74 -2.25
C PRO A 68 -11.62 -1.55 -3.39
N VAL A 69 -11.35 -2.83 -3.15
CA VAL A 69 -10.83 -3.78 -4.12
C VAL A 69 -11.61 -5.10 -4.05
N MET A 70 -11.81 -5.73 -5.21
CA MET A 70 -12.50 -7.02 -5.32
C MET A 70 -11.49 -8.09 -5.75
N MET A 71 -11.36 -9.13 -4.93
CA MET A 71 -10.60 -10.33 -5.27
C MET A 71 -11.48 -11.27 -6.11
N ILE A 72 -11.09 -11.44 -7.38
CA ILE A 72 -11.74 -12.31 -8.36
C ILE A 72 -10.81 -13.48 -8.76
N PRO A 73 -11.35 -14.58 -9.33
CA PRO A 73 -10.56 -15.70 -9.84
C PRO A 73 -9.56 -15.34 -10.95
#